data_AF-A0A2V7Q0P8-F1
#
_entry.id   AF-A0A2V7Q0P8-F1
#
_cell.length_a   1.000
_cell.length_b   1.000
_cell.length_c   1.000
_cell.angle_alpha   90.00
_cell.angle_beta   90.00
_cell.angle_gamma   90.00
#
_symmetry.space_group_name_H-M   'P 1'
#
loop_
_entity.id
_entity.type
_entity.pdbx_description
1 polymer ?
#
loop_
_entity_poly.entity_id
_entity_poly.type
_entity_poly.pdbx_seq_one_letter_code
_entity_poly.pdbx_strand_id
1 'polypeptide(L)'
;MATVSSSGLVSAVTPGSATVTAASEGKTGTASITVTAPTGGSQFRHVFVVTEENTDYASVVGSSSMPYLNGLAQQYGLATQYYANTHPSIGNYFELATGQIITNNDSYSTIVTVDNIVRELLAAGKTWKSYAEDLPSIGYTGGDVGNYARKHNVFALLSDVANDATQVKNLVPFTQFATDLANGTLPDFVNIVPNLCNDAHDCSLATADAWIQSNIDPLIKSALFQQDGLLIIVFDESGGDNTNGGGRIVWVAVSPKSKPGYQSATLYQHQSSLRLILKGLGVTAFPGAAASAPDMGEFFTP
;
A
#
# COMPACT_ATOMS: atom_id res chain seq x y z
N MET A 1 -15.35 -22.11 -13.72
CA MET A 1 -15.61 -23.42 -13.07
C MET A 1 -14.37 -23.86 -12.30
N ALA A 2 -14.55 -24.53 -11.16
CA ALA A 2 -13.46 -25.00 -10.31
C ALA A 2 -13.32 -26.53 -10.38
N THR A 3 -12.12 -27.07 -10.20
CA THR A 3 -11.87 -28.51 -10.07
C THR A 3 -11.66 -28.89 -8.61
N VAL A 4 -12.16 -30.05 -8.18
CA VAL A 4 -11.97 -30.57 -6.83
C VAL A 4 -11.15 -31.86 -6.90
N SER A 5 -10.03 -31.93 -6.15
CA SER A 5 -9.23 -33.15 -6.05
C SER A 5 -9.88 -34.18 -5.13
N SER A 6 -9.37 -35.42 -5.16
CA SER A 6 -9.75 -36.47 -4.19
C SER A 6 -9.40 -36.14 -2.74
N SER A 7 -8.50 -35.17 -2.51
CA SER A 7 -8.16 -34.64 -1.18
C SER A 7 -8.97 -33.41 -0.77
N GLY A 8 -9.94 -32.97 -1.60
CA GLY A 8 -10.78 -31.80 -1.33
C GLY A 8 -10.15 -30.45 -1.69
N LEU A 9 -9.01 -30.44 -2.42
CA LEU A 9 -8.41 -29.20 -2.92
C LEU A 9 -9.26 -28.64 -4.05
N VAL A 10 -9.64 -27.36 -3.93
CA VAL A 10 -10.39 -26.65 -4.98
C VAL A 10 -9.44 -25.73 -5.76
N SER A 11 -9.41 -25.87 -7.09
CA SER A 11 -8.65 -24.98 -7.99
C SER A 11 -9.58 -24.20 -8.90
N ALA A 12 -9.44 -22.88 -8.92
CA ALA A 12 -10.21 -22.00 -9.81
C ALA A 12 -9.67 -22.09 -11.25
N VAL A 13 -10.55 -22.35 -12.24
CA VAL A 13 -10.17 -22.41 -13.66
C VAL A 13 -10.72 -21.21 -14.44
N THR A 14 -11.99 -20.87 -14.22
CA THR A 14 -12.65 -19.73 -14.89
C THR A 14 -13.71 -19.11 -13.98
N PRO A 15 -14.16 -17.87 -14.27
CA PRO A 15 -15.25 -17.23 -13.54
C PRO A 15 -16.54 -18.05 -13.52
N GLY A 16 -17.34 -17.88 -12.48
CA GLY A 16 -18.61 -18.57 -12.25
C GLY A 16 -18.72 -19.17 -10.86
N SER A 17 -19.93 -19.58 -10.49
CA SER A 17 -20.20 -20.26 -9.22
C SER A 17 -20.19 -21.78 -9.40
N ALA A 18 -19.71 -22.49 -8.39
CA ALA A 18 -19.76 -23.93 -8.28
C ALA A 18 -20.21 -24.32 -6.87
N THR A 19 -21.03 -25.36 -6.76
CA THR A 19 -21.38 -25.97 -5.47
C THR A 19 -20.54 -27.22 -5.30
N VAL A 20 -19.77 -27.27 -4.21
CA VAL A 20 -19.03 -28.45 -3.80
C VAL A 20 -19.88 -29.21 -2.79
N THR A 21 -20.20 -30.46 -3.11
CA THR A 21 -20.92 -31.37 -2.21
C THR A 21 -19.95 -32.43 -1.70
N ALA A 22 -19.73 -32.46 -0.39
CA ALA A 22 -19.03 -33.55 0.27
C ALA A 22 -20.06 -34.56 0.80
N ALA A 23 -19.82 -35.85 0.59
CA ALA A 23 -20.65 -36.92 1.12
C ALA A 23 -19.80 -37.89 1.95
N SER A 24 -20.26 -38.25 3.14
CA SER A 24 -19.64 -39.26 3.99
C SER A 24 -20.72 -40.02 4.76
N GLU A 25 -20.69 -41.36 4.70
CA GLU A 25 -21.58 -42.24 5.47
C GLU A 25 -23.08 -41.86 5.36
N GLY A 26 -23.53 -41.48 4.16
CA GLY A 26 -24.92 -41.09 3.91
C GLY A 26 -25.29 -39.66 4.38
N LYS A 27 -24.36 -38.90 4.94
CA LYS A 27 -24.51 -37.47 5.22
C LYS A 27 -23.91 -36.64 4.08
N THR A 28 -24.51 -35.49 3.78
CA THR A 28 -24.00 -34.55 2.78
C THR A 28 -23.85 -33.15 3.36
N GLY A 29 -22.84 -32.42 2.90
CA GLY A 29 -22.63 -31.01 3.18
C GLY A 29 -22.28 -30.27 1.90
N THR A 30 -22.83 -29.08 1.71
CA THR A 30 -22.62 -28.28 0.50
C THR A 30 -21.97 -26.95 0.85
N ALA A 31 -20.97 -26.54 0.06
CA ALA A 31 -20.40 -25.19 0.09
C ALA A 31 -20.50 -24.58 -1.31
N SER A 32 -20.88 -23.30 -1.39
CA SER A 32 -20.85 -22.56 -2.65
C SER A 32 -19.53 -21.81 -2.77
N ILE A 33 -18.91 -21.88 -3.94
CA ILE A 33 -17.66 -21.21 -4.27
C ILE A 33 -17.92 -20.37 -5.52
N THR A 34 -17.63 -19.09 -5.45
CA THR A 34 -17.75 -18.18 -6.59
C THR A 34 -16.36 -17.73 -7.01
N VAL A 35 -16.00 -18.03 -8.26
CA VAL A 35 -14.82 -17.47 -8.92
C VAL A 35 -15.27 -16.22 -9.67
N THR A 36 -14.79 -15.05 -9.29
CA THR A 36 -15.05 -13.81 -10.05
C THR A 36 -14.02 -13.63 -11.15
N ALA A 37 -14.45 -13.10 -12.30
CA ALA A 37 -13.51 -12.63 -13.31
C ALA A 37 -12.67 -11.50 -12.70
N PRO A 38 -11.37 -11.42 -12.98
CA PRO A 38 -10.67 -10.15 -12.82
C PRO A 38 -11.45 -9.15 -13.68
N THR A 39 -11.97 -8.10 -13.07
CA THR A 39 -12.40 -6.93 -13.83
C THR A 39 -11.14 -6.42 -14.53
N GLY A 40 -11.03 -6.68 -15.84
CA GLY A 40 -9.86 -6.33 -16.66
C GLY A 40 -9.71 -4.83 -16.92
N GLY A 41 -10.15 -3.99 -15.98
CA GLY A 41 -10.07 -2.54 -16.00
C GLY A 41 -9.66 -2.01 -14.64
N SER A 42 -9.11 -0.78 -14.62
CA SER A 42 -8.74 -0.07 -13.40
C SER A 42 -9.91 -0.07 -12.40
N GLN A 43 -9.72 -0.66 -11.22
CA GLN A 43 -10.69 -0.55 -10.14
C GLN A 43 -10.67 0.86 -9.54
N PHE A 44 -9.51 1.51 -9.55
CA PHE A 44 -9.30 2.86 -9.05
C PHE A 44 -8.65 3.72 -10.13
N ARG A 45 -9.01 5.00 -10.21
CA ARG A 45 -8.31 5.96 -11.09
C ARG A 45 -6.99 6.38 -10.45
N HIS A 46 -7.02 6.59 -9.14
CA HIS A 46 -5.89 7.06 -8.35
C HIS A 46 -5.69 6.17 -7.13
N VAL A 47 -4.45 5.72 -6.91
CA VAL A 47 -4.05 5.01 -5.69
C VAL A 47 -2.97 5.81 -4.99
N PHE A 48 -3.21 6.10 -3.71
CA PHE A 48 -2.34 6.87 -2.82
C PHE A 48 -1.81 5.96 -1.72
N VAL A 49 -0.53 6.11 -1.38
CA VAL A 49 0.09 5.43 -0.24
C VAL A 49 0.74 6.49 0.63
N VAL A 50 0.39 6.50 1.91
CA VAL A 50 1.11 7.21 2.97
C VAL A 50 1.77 6.15 3.83
N THR A 51 3.08 6.24 4.01
CA THR A 51 3.84 5.36 4.89
C THR A 51 4.26 6.13 6.14
N GLU A 52 3.76 5.66 7.28
CA GLU A 52 4.17 6.08 8.63
C GLU A 52 5.22 5.07 9.16
N GLU A 53 5.87 5.36 10.29
CA GLU A 53 7.07 4.66 10.77
C GLU A 53 6.90 3.96 12.13
N ASN A 54 7.64 2.86 12.30
CA ASN A 54 8.11 2.27 13.56
C ASN A 54 7.11 2.24 14.74
N THR A 55 5.89 1.76 14.51
CA THR A 55 4.86 1.73 15.56
C THR A 55 4.11 0.40 15.61
N ASP A 56 4.04 -0.18 16.82
CA ASP A 56 3.25 -1.39 17.06
C ASP A 56 1.75 -1.14 16.81
N TYR A 57 1.07 -2.09 16.17
CA TYR A 57 -0.38 -2.04 15.93
C TYR A 57 -1.19 -1.66 17.18
N ALA A 58 -0.82 -2.23 18.34
CA ALA A 58 -1.52 -2.02 19.62
C ALA A 58 -1.33 -0.61 20.21
N SER A 59 -0.31 0.12 19.78
CA SER A 59 -0.06 1.51 20.21
C SER A 59 -0.98 2.51 19.50
N VAL A 60 -1.51 2.12 18.33
CA VAL A 60 -2.37 2.96 17.48
C VAL A 60 -3.82 2.50 17.54
N VAL A 61 -4.11 1.24 17.21
CA VAL A 61 -5.50 0.79 17.05
C VAL A 61 -6.16 0.65 18.42
N GLY A 62 -7.27 1.38 18.62
CA GLY A 62 -7.97 1.48 19.90
C GLY A 62 -7.33 2.46 20.90
N SER A 63 -6.21 3.09 20.54
CA SER A 63 -5.53 4.12 21.34
C SER A 63 -6.10 5.51 21.04
N SER A 64 -6.12 6.38 22.05
CA SER A 64 -6.50 7.79 21.89
C SER A 64 -5.39 8.65 21.28
N SER A 65 -4.25 8.06 20.93
CA SER A 65 -3.08 8.79 20.42
C SER A 65 -3.19 9.13 18.92
N MET A 66 -4.02 8.37 18.17
CA MET A 66 -4.31 8.64 16.76
C MET A 66 -5.83 8.54 16.48
N PRO A 67 -6.65 9.43 17.06
CA PRO A 67 -8.11 9.35 16.94
C PRO A 67 -8.60 9.50 15.50
N TYR A 68 -7.93 10.28 14.66
CA TYR A 68 -8.34 10.48 13.27
C TYR A 68 -8.13 9.21 12.43
N LEU A 69 -6.93 8.60 12.49
CA LEU A 69 -6.65 7.34 11.81
C LEU A 69 -7.56 6.20 12.29
N ASN A 70 -7.84 6.12 13.60
CA ASN A 70 -8.81 5.17 14.13
C ASN A 70 -10.23 5.41 13.59
N GLY A 71 -10.64 6.67 13.42
CA GLY A 71 -11.91 7.03 12.79
C GLY A 71 -12.00 6.55 11.34
N LEU A 72 -10.91 6.71 10.56
CA LEU A 72 -10.82 6.17 9.21
C LEU A 72 -10.92 4.64 9.20
N ALA A 73 -10.21 3.96 10.09
CA ALA A 73 -10.26 2.49 10.22
C ALA A 73 -11.67 1.98 10.55
N GLN A 74 -12.41 2.69 11.41
CA GLN A 74 -13.79 2.35 11.77
C GLN A 74 -14.78 2.60 10.62
N GLN A 75 -14.53 3.62 9.80
CA GLN A 75 -15.40 3.98 8.69
C GLN A 75 -15.18 3.11 7.44
N TYR A 76 -13.92 2.76 7.15
CA TYR A 76 -13.53 2.11 5.91
C TYR A 76 -12.99 0.69 6.16
N GLY A 77 -11.76 0.39 5.76
CA GLY A 77 -11.15 -0.94 5.86
C GLY A 77 -9.94 -0.98 6.78
N LEU A 78 -9.85 -2.00 7.63
CA LEU A 78 -8.70 -2.27 8.49
C LEU A 78 -8.20 -3.72 8.31
N ALA A 79 -6.91 -3.89 7.98
CA ALA A 79 -6.29 -5.20 8.02
C ALA A 79 -5.79 -5.47 9.44
N THR A 80 -6.49 -6.31 10.18
CA THR A 80 -6.13 -6.58 11.57
C THR A 80 -4.87 -7.44 11.65
N GLN A 81 -4.59 -8.29 10.67
CA GLN A 81 -3.43 -9.18 10.65
C GLN A 81 -2.40 -8.75 9.58
N TYR A 82 -2.07 -7.46 9.53
CA TYR A 82 -1.01 -6.93 8.68
C TYR A 82 0.33 -6.90 9.43
N TYR A 83 1.39 -7.39 8.78
CA TYR A 83 2.72 -7.48 9.36
C TYR A 83 3.76 -6.85 8.44
N ALA A 84 4.75 -6.20 9.02
CA ALA A 84 5.93 -5.77 8.31
C ALA A 84 6.84 -6.96 7.99
N ASN A 85 7.68 -6.78 6.98
CA ASN A 85 8.50 -7.86 6.43
C ASN A 85 9.84 -7.99 7.14
N THR A 86 10.39 -6.88 7.65
CA THR A 86 11.75 -6.88 8.19
C THR A 86 12.01 -5.71 9.13
N HIS A 87 13.23 -5.68 9.67
CA HIS A 87 13.85 -4.57 10.39
C HIS A 87 15.26 -4.32 9.82
N PRO A 88 15.72 -3.07 9.63
CA PRO A 88 15.05 -1.79 9.86
C PRO A 88 14.28 -1.29 8.61
N SER A 89 13.68 -0.10 8.73
CA SER A 89 12.69 0.49 7.82
C SER A 89 12.96 0.33 6.32
N ILE A 90 14.18 0.62 5.85
CA ILE A 90 14.49 0.70 4.41
C ILE A 90 14.12 -0.58 3.64
N GLY A 91 14.19 -1.74 4.28
CA GLY A 91 13.80 -3.01 3.69
C GLY A 91 12.30 -3.07 3.38
N ASN A 92 11.46 -2.53 4.26
CA ASN A 92 10.01 -2.46 4.10
C ASN A 92 9.61 -1.49 2.99
N TYR A 93 10.29 -0.34 2.85
CA TYR A 93 10.09 0.57 1.71
C TYR A 93 10.42 -0.08 0.37
N PHE A 94 11.54 -0.83 0.31
CA PHE A 94 11.85 -1.59 -0.89
C PHE A 94 10.84 -2.71 -1.15
N GLU A 95 10.31 -3.35 -0.13
CA GLU A 95 9.23 -4.34 -0.29
C GLU A 95 7.96 -3.70 -0.87
N LEU A 96 7.57 -2.50 -0.39
CA LEU A 96 6.45 -1.73 -0.95
C LEU A 96 6.69 -1.28 -2.39
N ALA A 97 7.93 -1.04 -2.81
CA ALA A 97 8.26 -0.55 -4.15
C ALA A 97 8.62 -1.66 -5.15
N THR A 98 9.14 -2.80 -4.69
CA THR A 98 9.77 -3.84 -5.54
C THR A 98 9.29 -5.26 -5.23
N GLY A 99 8.56 -5.45 -4.12
CA GLY A 99 8.21 -6.78 -3.61
C GLY A 99 9.43 -7.58 -3.16
N GLN A 100 10.53 -6.90 -2.81
CA GLN A 100 11.78 -7.52 -2.36
C GLN A 100 12.43 -6.67 -1.26
N ILE A 101 12.96 -7.36 -0.24
CA ILE A 101 13.90 -6.77 0.72
C ILE A 101 15.26 -6.67 0.04
N ILE A 102 15.59 -5.50 -0.51
CA ILE A 102 16.87 -5.27 -1.19
C ILE A 102 18.03 -5.13 -0.21
N THR A 103 17.77 -4.52 0.95
CA THR A 103 18.75 -4.21 1.97
C THR A 103 18.06 -3.88 3.28
N ASN A 104 18.76 -4.11 4.40
CA ASN A 104 18.39 -3.68 5.75
C ASN A 104 19.44 -2.70 6.31
N ASN A 105 20.18 -2.04 5.43
CA ASN A 105 21.15 -1.03 5.79
C ASN A 105 20.59 0.35 5.42
N ASP A 106 20.20 1.13 6.43
CA ASP A 106 19.64 2.48 6.24
C ASP A 106 20.59 3.45 5.53
N SER A 107 21.90 3.18 5.54
CA SER A 107 22.89 3.97 4.79
C SER A 107 23.00 3.57 3.30
N TYR A 108 22.18 2.64 2.83
CA TYR A 108 22.22 2.17 1.45
C TYR A 108 21.90 3.31 0.46
N SER A 109 22.73 3.42 -0.56
CA SER A 109 22.70 4.50 -1.55
C SER A 109 22.94 4.02 -2.99
N THR A 110 22.95 2.71 -3.19
CA THR A 110 23.18 2.11 -4.51
C THR A 110 21.90 2.15 -5.33
N ILE A 111 22.03 2.45 -6.62
CA ILE A 111 20.92 2.36 -7.56
C ILE A 111 20.53 0.89 -7.76
N VAL A 112 19.24 0.61 -7.60
CA VAL A 112 18.62 -0.71 -7.66
C VAL A 112 17.98 -0.89 -9.03
N THR A 113 18.34 -1.96 -9.72
CA THR A 113 17.89 -2.24 -11.10
C THR A 113 16.81 -3.30 -11.21
N VAL A 114 16.40 -3.89 -10.08
CA VAL A 114 15.38 -4.93 -10.03
C VAL A 114 14.03 -4.43 -10.55
N ASP A 115 13.13 -5.37 -10.83
CA ASP A 115 11.76 -5.04 -11.17
C ASP A 115 11.02 -4.32 -10.04
N ASN A 116 10.19 -3.34 -10.40
CA ASN A 116 9.64 -2.39 -9.45
C ASN A 116 8.35 -1.73 -9.97
N ILE A 117 7.62 -1.12 -9.04
CA ILE A 117 6.34 -0.47 -9.27
C ILE A 117 6.41 0.59 -10.38
N VAL A 118 7.49 1.38 -10.48
CA VAL A 118 7.61 2.43 -11.51
C VAL A 118 7.66 1.80 -12.90
N ARG A 119 8.46 0.74 -13.07
CA ARG A 119 8.55 0.03 -14.36
C ARG A 119 7.19 -0.51 -14.79
N GLU A 120 6.47 -1.15 -13.88
CA GLU A 120 5.17 -1.75 -14.15
C GLU A 120 4.08 -0.71 -14.44
N LEU A 121 4.10 0.43 -13.75
CA LEU A 121 3.20 1.54 -14.05
C LEU A 121 3.46 2.13 -15.44
N LEU A 122 4.74 2.38 -15.78
CA LEU A 122 5.10 2.93 -17.09
C LEU A 122 4.74 1.98 -18.23
N ALA A 123 4.99 0.67 -18.06
CA ALA A 123 4.60 -0.35 -19.03
C ALA A 123 3.09 -0.40 -19.27
N ALA A 124 2.29 -0.11 -18.23
CA ALA A 124 0.83 -0.02 -18.31
C ALA A 124 0.30 1.36 -18.76
N GLY A 125 1.19 2.30 -19.12
CA GLY A 125 0.82 3.66 -19.52
C GLY A 125 0.24 4.51 -18.37
N LYS A 126 0.59 4.18 -17.12
CA LYS A 126 0.16 4.88 -15.91
C LYS A 126 1.18 5.94 -15.51
N THR A 127 0.67 7.02 -14.95
CA THR A 127 1.47 8.12 -14.39
C THR A 127 1.72 7.90 -12.90
N TRP A 128 2.82 8.45 -12.39
CA TRP A 128 3.16 8.32 -10.99
C TRP A 128 3.92 9.54 -10.47
N LYS A 129 3.84 9.80 -9.16
CA LYS A 129 4.73 10.74 -8.44
C LYS A 129 4.96 10.31 -6.99
N SER A 130 6.11 10.72 -6.44
CA SER A 130 6.42 10.65 -5.02
C SER A 130 6.50 12.07 -4.45
N TYR A 131 5.64 12.38 -3.49
CA TYR A 131 5.55 13.67 -2.81
C TYR A 131 6.15 13.52 -1.41
N ALA A 132 7.33 14.10 -1.19
CA ALA A 132 8.03 13.98 0.08
C ALA A 132 8.14 15.34 0.78
N GLU A 133 7.80 15.38 2.07
CA GLU A 133 8.03 16.55 2.89
C GLU A 133 9.53 16.84 2.98
N ASP A 134 9.86 18.14 3.00
CA ASP A 134 11.24 18.64 3.06
C ASP A 134 12.18 18.15 1.94
N LEU A 135 11.65 17.56 0.85
CA LEU A 135 12.44 17.25 -0.33
C LEU A 135 13.07 18.55 -0.87
N PRO A 136 14.41 18.64 -0.98
CA PRO A 136 15.07 19.92 -1.26
C PRO A 136 14.69 20.58 -2.59
N SER A 137 14.41 19.76 -3.61
CA SER A 137 14.02 20.23 -4.94
C SER A 137 13.40 19.10 -5.76
N ILE A 138 12.68 19.46 -6.83
CA ILE A 138 12.16 18.49 -7.80
C ILE A 138 13.32 17.67 -8.37
N GLY A 139 13.20 16.35 -8.32
CA GLY A 139 14.21 15.41 -8.81
C GLY A 139 15.44 15.24 -7.92
N TYR A 140 15.37 15.63 -6.65
CA TYR A 140 16.45 15.39 -5.71
C TYR A 140 16.62 13.89 -5.42
N THR A 141 17.81 13.35 -5.71
CA THR A 141 18.20 11.96 -5.44
C THR A 141 19.36 11.83 -4.43
N GLY A 142 19.76 12.95 -3.82
CA GLY A 142 20.81 12.97 -2.80
C GLY A 142 20.38 12.31 -1.48
N GLY A 143 21.28 12.29 -0.50
CA GLY A 143 21.00 11.75 0.84
C GLY A 143 20.09 12.64 1.67
N ASP A 144 19.97 12.27 2.95
CA ASP A 144 19.11 12.95 3.92
C ASP A 144 19.48 14.42 4.08
N VAL A 145 18.47 15.29 4.24
CA VAL A 145 18.63 16.74 4.42
C VAL A 145 17.56 17.24 5.38
N GLY A 146 17.97 17.82 6.52
CA GLY A 146 17.00 18.27 7.52
C GLY A 146 16.14 17.09 8.01
N ASN A 147 14.82 17.21 7.91
CA ASN A 147 13.88 16.14 8.25
C ASN A 147 13.51 15.23 7.06
N TYR A 148 14.07 15.46 5.87
CA TYR A 148 13.90 14.54 4.74
C TYR A 148 14.88 13.36 4.87
N ALA A 149 14.33 12.15 4.94
CA ALA A 149 15.10 10.90 4.92
C ALA A 149 14.92 10.18 3.57
N ARG A 150 15.99 10.02 2.79
CA ARG A 150 15.94 9.33 1.49
C ARG A 150 15.50 7.88 1.65
N LYS A 151 15.82 7.24 2.79
CA LYS A 151 15.41 5.85 3.07
C LYS A 151 13.90 5.65 3.06
N HIS A 152 13.10 6.69 3.35
CA HIS A 152 11.63 6.65 3.27
C HIS A 152 11.10 6.93 1.84
N ASN A 153 11.98 7.31 0.91
CA ASN A 153 11.66 7.61 -0.48
C ASN A 153 12.58 6.82 -1.43
N VAL A 154 12.56 5.49 -1.32
CA VAL A 154 13.40 4.56 -2.10
C VAL A 154 13.23 4.68 -3.62
N PHE A 155 12.18 5.37 -4.10
CA PHE A 155 12.02 5.74 -5.51
C PHE A 155 13.24 6.49 -6.05
N ALA A 156 13.93 7.29 -5.23
CA ALA A 156 15.18 7.96 -5.60
C ALA A 156 16.35 7.00 -5.92
N LEU A 157 16.23 5.72 -5.53
CA LEU A 157 17.23 4.67 -5.74
C LEU A 157 16.83 3.68 -6.85
N LEU A 158 15.63 3.76 -7.42
CA LEU A 158 15.22 2.87 -8.50
C LEU A 158 15.84 3.34 -9.82
N SER A 159 16.42 2.42 -10.59
CA SER A 159 17.08 2.76 -11.87
C SER A 159 16.13 3.40 -12.87
N ASP A 160 14.86 2.98 -12.89
CA ASP A 160 13.82 3.54 -13.75
C ASP A 160 13.47 4.99 -13.41
N VAL A 161 13.94 5.49 -12.26
CA VAL A 161 13.80 6.87 -11.81
C VAL A 161 15.14 7.61 -11.90
N ALA A 162 16.16 7.13 -11.20
CA ALA A 162 17.45 7.82 -11.06
C ALA A 162 18.21 7.99 -12.38
N ASN A 163 18.02 7.06 -13.33
CA ASN A 163 18.69 7.10 -14.63
C ASN A 163 17.84 7.70 -15.75
N ASP A 164 16.62 8.17 -15.46
CA ASP A 164 15.71 8.76 -16.46
C ASP A 164 15.39 10.22 -16.11
N ALA A 165 15.79 11.13 -17.00
CA ALA A 165 15.66 12.58 -16.79
C ALA A 165 14.20 13.08 -16.74
N THR A 166 13.24 12.28 -17.20
CA THR A 166 11.81 12.58 -17.08
C THR A 166 11.27 11.99 -15.78
N GLN A 167 11.55 10.72 -15.50
CA GLN A 167 11.02 10.05 -14.31
C GLN A 167 11.56 10.63 -13.02
N VAL A 168 12.81 11.07 -12.97
CA VAL A 168 13.37 11.72 -11.77
C VAL A 168 12.55 12.96 -11.37
N LYS A 169 11.95 13.68 -12.32
CA LYS A 169 11.11 14.86 -12.04
C LYS A 169 9.77 14.53 -11.36
N ASN A 170 9.42 13.25 -11.23
CA ASN A 170 8.26 12.79 -10.47
C ASN A 170 8.54 12.71 -8.97
N LEU A 171 9.78 12.91 -8.53
CA LEU A 171 10.13 13.17 -7.13
C LEU A 171 9.92 14.67 -6.87
N VAL A 172 8.92 15.02 -6.08
CA VAL A 172 8.53 16.42 -5.86
C VAL A 172 8.39 16.75 -4.38
N PRO A 173 8.64 18.00 -3.97
CA PRO A 173 8.31 18.45 -2.61
C PRO A 173 6.81 18.29 -2.33
N PHE A 174 6.47 17.88 -1.10
CA PHE A 174 5.08 17.65 -0.70
C PHE A 174 4.17 18.88 -0.86
N THR A 175 4.72 20.09 -0.81
CA THR A 175 3.98 21.33 -1.11
C THR A 175 3.31 21.36 -2.49
N GLN A 176 3.81 20.57 -3.46
CA GLN A 176 3.19 20.40 -4.77
C GLN A 176 1.86 19.64 -4.70
N PHE A 177 1.65 18.77 -3.71
CA PHE A 177 0.49 17.90 -3.59
C PHE A 177 -0.83 18.68 -3.57
N ALA A 178 -0.92 19.73 -2.74
CA ALA A 178 -2.11 20.57 -2.65
C ALA A 178 -2.40 21.31 -3.97
N THR A 179 -1.35 21.72 -4.70
CA THR A 179 -1.50 22.37 -6.01
C THR A 179 -2.03 21.39 -7.05
N ASP A 180 -1.48 20.18 -7.11
CA ASP A 180 -1.91 19.16 -8.07
C ASP A 180 -3.33 18.65 -7.75
N LEU A 181 -3.68 18.54 -6.46
CA LEU A 181 -5.04 18.23 -6.01
C LEU A 181 -6.03 19.31 -6.45
N ALA A 182 -5.72 20.59 -6.21
CA ALA A 182 -6.60 21.70 -6.58
C ALA A 182 -6.80 21.82 -8.10
N ASN A 183 -5.78 21.47 -8.88
CA ASN A 183 -5.83 21.51 -10.35
C ASN A 183 -6.40 20.24 -10.98
N GLY A 184 -6.66 19.18 -10.21
CA GLY A 184 -7.12 17.89 -10.73
C GLY A 184 -6.07 17.18 -11.60
N THR A 185 -4.78 17.38 -11.28
CA THR A 185 -3.63 16.85 -12.05
C THR A 185 -2.82 15.81 -11.28
N LEU A 186 -3.39 15.21 -10.24
CA LEU A 186 -2.76 14.10 -9.53
C LEU A 186 -2.55 12.90 -10.49
N PRO A 187 -1.42 12.17 -10.37
CA PRO A 187 -1.13 11.02 -11.21
C PRO A 187 -1.92 9.76 -10.78
N ASP A 188 -1.88 8.69 -11.58
CA ASP A 188 -2.55 7.42 -11.28
C ASP A 188 -2.02 6.79 -9.97
N PHE A 189 -0.69 6.80 -9.75
CA PHE A 189 -0.07 6.36 -8.48
C PHE A 189 0.61 7.50 -7.74
N VAL A 190 0.35 7.61 -6.44
CA VAL A 190 0.89 8.65 -5.59
C VAL A 190 1.52 8.03 -4.34
N ASN A 191 2.83 8.20 -4.19
CA ASN A 191 3.54 7.91 -2.95
C ASN A 191 3.66 9.21 -2.14
N ILE A 192 3.33 9.18 -0.84
CA ILE A 192 3.40 10.32 0.07
C ILE A 192 4.35 9.94 1.21
N VAL A 193 5.35 10.78 1.42
CA VAL A 193 6.40 10.56 2.42
C VAL A 193 6.38 11.73 3.41
N PRO A 194 5.77 11.55 4.60
CA PRO A 194 5.93 12.50 5.70
C PRO A 194 7.40 12.65 6.08
N ASN A 195 7.77 13.78 6.68
CA ASN A 195 9.12 13.96 7.21
C ASN A 195 9.28 13.25 8.56
N LEU A 196 10.51 13.22 9.09
CA LEU A 196 10.83 12.55 10.36
C LEU A 196 9.97 12.96 11.57
N CYS A 197 9.32 14.14 11.56
CA CYS A 197 8.42 14.52 12.67
C CYS A 197 6.95 14.20 12.40
N ASN A 198 6.57 13.94 11.16
CA ASN A 198 5.18 13.70 10.78
C ASN A 198 4.92 12.22 10.44
N ASP A 199 5.94 11.37 10.48
CA ASP A 199 5.88 9.93 10.18
C ASP A 199 5.62 9.05 11.41
N ALA A 200 5.27 9.63 12.56
CA ALA A 200 4.97 8.91 13.80
C ALA A 200 6.16 8.26 14.54
N HIS A 201 7.41 8.48 14.09
CA HIS A 201 8.60 7.93 14.75
C HIS A 201 9.37 8.94 15.60
N ASP A 202 9.91 10.03 15.03
CA ASP A 202 10.75 10.96 15.82
C ASP A 202 9.91 11.92 16.68
N CYS A 203 8.65 12.10 16.32
CA CYS A 203 7.66 12.90 17.03
C CYS A 203 6.47 12.02 17.46
N SER A 204 5.55 12.60 18.25
CA SER A 204 4.46 11.81 18.83
C SER A 204 3.46 11.30 17.79
N LEU A 205 2.81 10.17 18.09
CA LEU A 205 1.68 9.66 17.30
C LEU A 205 0.58 10.72 17.08
N ALA A 206 0.34 11.60 18.06
CA ALA A 206 -0.63 12.68 17.93
C ALA A 206 -0.19 13.76 16.91
N THR A 207 1.11 13.96 16.74
CA THR A 207 1.67 14.84 15.70
C THR A 207 1.38 14.27 14.32
N ALA A 208 1.69 12.98 14.11
CA ALA A 208 1.40 12.29 12.87
C ALA A 208 -0.10 12.27 12.56
N ASP A 209 -0.96 11.92 13.53
CA ASP A 209 -2.41 11.90 13.33
C ASP A 209 -2.97 13.27 12.94
N ALA A 210 -2.49 14.35 13.56
CA ALA A 210 -2.85 15.71 13.20
C ALA A 210 -2.34 16.11 11.81
N TRP A 211 -1.17 15.60 11.41
CA TRP A 211 -0.61 15.80 10.07
C TRP A 211 -1.46 15.10 9.01
N ILE A 212 -1.82 13.83 9.21
CA ILE A 212 -2.71 13.08 8.31
C ILE A 212 -4.06 13.80 8.22
N GLN A 213 -4.63 14.24 9.36
CA GLN A 213 -5.89 14.98 9.36
C GLN A 213 -5.78 16.30 8.57
N SER A 214 -4.69 17.05 8.71
CA SER A 214 -4.57 18.36 8.08
C SER A 214 -4.24 18.29 6.58
N ASN A 215 -3.42 17.31 6.19
CA ASN A 215 -2.84 17.25 4.84
C ASN A 215 -3.49 16.20 3.93
N ILE A 216 -4.07 15.14 4.50
CA ILE A 216 -4.65 14.02 3.73
C ILE A 216 -6.18 14.04 3.73
N ASP A 217 -6.85 14.53 4.78
CA ASP A 217 -8.32 14.70 4.77
C ASP A 217 -8.85 15.53 3.58
N PRO A 218 -8.18 16.61 3.11
CA PRO A 218 -8.61 17.32 1.92
C PRO A 218 -8.66 16.44 0.66
N LEU A 219 -7.72 15.50 0.52
CA LEU A 219 -7.76 14.50 -0.55
C LEU A 219 -9.01 13.62 -0.39
N ILE A 220 -9.21 13.04 0.80
CA ILE A 220 -10.33 12.11 1.06
C ILE A 220 -11.67 12.77 0.76
N LYS A 221 -11.82 14.06 1.07
CA LYS A 221 -13.05 14.83 0.82
C LYS A 221 -13.20 15.36 -0.61
N SER A 222 -12.16 15.27 -1.43
CA SER A 222 -12.19 15.81 -2.79
C SER A 222 -13.11 15.02 -3.72
N ALA A 223 -13.71 15.70 -4.70
CA ALA A 223 -14.56 15.05 -5.71
C ALA A 223 -13.79 14.01 -6.55
N LEU A 224 -12.51 14.28 -6.82
CA LEU A 224 -11.61 13.35 -7.54
C LEU A 224 -11.46 12.05 -6.76
N PHE A 225 -11.21 12.11 -5.45
CA PHE A 225 -11.07 10.91 -4.63
C PHE A 225 -12.39 10.17 -4.45
N GLN A 226 -13.50 10.89 -4.28
CA GLN A 226 -14.83 10.29 -4.08
C GLN A 226 -15.38 9.59 -5.33
N GLN A 227 -14.79 9.81 -6.51
CA GLN A 227 -15.16 9.08 -7.72
C GLN A 227 -14.69 7.62 -7.65
N ASP A 228 -13.39 7.41 -7.47
CA ASP A 228 -12.75 6.09 -7.52
C ASP A 228 -11.31 6.10 -6.98
N GLY A 229 -11.05 6.88 -5.93
CA GLY A 229 -9.77 6.90 -5.23
C GLY A 229 -9.61 5.73 -4.25
N LEU A 230 -8.36 5.30 -4.06
CA LEU A 230 -7.93 4.43 -2.96
C LEU A 230 -6.77 5.10 -2.25
N LEU A 231 -6.90 5.31 -0.95
CA LEU A 231 -5.81 5.70 -0.07
C LEU A 231 -5.47 4.52 0.86
N ILE A 232 -4.19 4.18 0.90
CA ILE A 232 -3.61 3.21 1.84
C ILE A 232 -2.77 4.02 2.83
N ILE A 233 -3.07 3.89 4.12
CA ILE A 233 -2.20 4.37 5.20
C ILE A 233 -1.62 3.13 5.86
N VAL A 234 -0.30 3.00 5.85
CA VAL A 234 0.43 1.82 6.33
C VAL A 234 1.63 2.26 7.15
N PHE A 235 1.93 1.53 8.22
CA PHE A 235 3.18 1.71 8.96
C PHE A 235 4.26 0.80 8.36
N ASP A 236 5.52 1.21 8.36
CA ASP A 236 6.60 0.47 7.71
C ASP A 236 7.01 -0.78 8.52
N GLU A 237 7.16 -0.65 9.84
CA GLU A 237 7.54 -1.68 10.79
C GLU A 237 7.04 -1.36 12.20
N SER A 238 7.09 -2.36 13.07
CA SER A 238 6.68 -2.19 14.46
C SER A 238 7.79 -1.56 15.31
N GLY A 239 7.51 -1.17 16.55
CA GLY A 239 8.52 -0.55 17.41
C GLY A 239 9.46 -1.56 18.07
N GLY A 240 9.00 -2.80 18.29
CA GLY A 240 9.80 -3.85 18.92
C GLY A 240 9.33 -5.29 18.67
N ASP A 241 8.26 -5.47 17.89
CA ASP A 241 7.78 -6.78 17.48
C ASP A 241 8.57 -7.28 16.26
N ASN A 242 8.99 -8.55 16.28
CA ASN A 242 9.70 -9.20 15.18
C ASN A 242 8.86 -10.32 14.54
N THR A 243 7.60 -10.46 14.94
CA THR A 243 6.68 -11.45 14.40
C THR A 243 6.53 -11.25 12.89
N ASN A 244 6.71 -12.33 12.12
CA ASN A 244 6.73 -12.30 10.65
C ASN A 244 7.82 -11.38 10.04
N GLY A 245 8.86 -11.03 10.79
CA GLY A 245 10.00 -10.25 10.33
C GLY A 245 10.03 -8.84 10.93
N GLY A 246 9.02 -8.01 10.63
CA GLY A 246 8.95 -6.61 11.09
C GLY A 246 7.89 -6.33 12.18
N GLY A 247 7.10 -7.34 12.56
CA GLY A 247 6.06 -7.22 13.58
C GLY A 247 4.70 -6.74 13.04
N ARG A 248 3.68 -6.78 13.90
CA ARG A 248 2.30 -6.39 13.55
C ARG A 248 2.16 -4.87 13.52
N ILE A 249 1.65 -4.35 12.42
CA ILE A 249 1.59 -2.92 12.11
C ILE A 249 0.20 -2.52 11.60
N VAL A 250 -0.07 -1.21 11.57
CA VAL A 250 -1.35 -0.67 11.10
C VAL A 250 -1.38 -0.63 9.58
N TRP A 251 -2.52 -1.02 9.02
CA TRP A 251 -2.85 -0.85 7.62
C TRP A 251 -4.34 -0.52 7.46
N VAL A 252 -4.63 0.62 6.84
CA VAL A 252 -6.00 1.13 6.64
C VAL A 252 -6.20 1.44 5.16
N ALA A 253 -7.32 0.97 4.60
CA ALA A 253 -7.77 1.34 3.25
C ALA A 253 -8.98 2.26 3.32
N VAL A 254 -8.82 3.46 2.78
CA VAL A 254 -9.87 4.48 2.62
C VAL A 254 -10.27 4.54 1.15
N SER A 255 -11.55 4.36 0.86
CA SER A 255 -12.09 4.49 -0.48
C SER A 255 -13.61 4.62 -0.44
N PRO A 256 -14.26 5.37 -1.34
CA PRO A 256 -15.71 5.30 -1.55
C PRO A 256 -16.18 3.89 -1.94
N LYS A 257 -15.29 3.02 -2.43
CA LYS A 257 -15.59 1.63 -2.80
C LYS A 257 -15.36 0.62 -1.67
N SER A 258 -14.80 1.05 -0.53
CA SER A 258 -14.57 0.18 0.62
C SER A 258 -15.89 -0.30 1.22
N LYS A 259 -15.91 -1.55 1.68
CA LYS A 259 -16.97 -2.06 2.54
C LYS A 259 -16.92 -1.27 3.86
N PRO A 260 -18.02 -0.62 4.30
CA PRO A 260 -18.00 0.19 5.51
C PRO A 260 -17.60 -0.61 6.76
N GLY A 261 -16.60 -0.11 7.50
CA GLY A 261 -16.08 -0.71 8.73
C GLY A 261 -15.55 -2.14 8.58
N TYR A 262 -15.10 -2.54 7.39
CA TYR A 262 -14.64 -3.91 7.14
C TYR A 262 -13.31 -4.19 7.83
N GLN A 263 -13.24 -5.32 8.52
CA GLN A 263 -12.02 -5.81 9.14
C GLN A 263 -11.66 -7.16 8.55
N SER A 264 -10.44 -7.28 8.04
CA SER A 264 -9.90 -8.57 7.60
C SER A 264 -8.96 -9.16 8.65
N ALA A 265 -9.09 -10.46 8.87
CA ALA A 265 -8.16 -11.28 9.66
C ALA A 265 -7.18 -12.08 8.78
N THR A 266 -7.23 -11.90 7.46
CA THR A 266 -6.26 -12.49 6.53
C THR A 266 -4.86 -11.92 6.83
N LEU A 267 -3.84 -12.79 6.84
CA LEU A 267 -2.46 -12.35 7.00
C LEU A 267 -1.99 -11.63 5.74
N TYR A 268 -1.54 -10.39 5.91
CA TYR A 268 -1.00 -9.55 4.84
C TYR A 268 0.37 -8.98 5.23
N GLN A 269 1.15 -8.62 4.21
CA GLN A 269 2.47 -7.99 4.32
C GLN A 269 2.66 -6.96 3.18
N HIS A 270 3.79 -6.23 3.13
CA HIS A 270 4.02 -5.14 2.17
C HIS A 270 3.81 -5.51 0.69
N GLN A 271 4.19 -6.73 0.30
CA GLN A 271 3.94 -7.25 -1.04
C GLN A 271 2.44 -7.37 -1.39
N SER A 272 1.56 -7.55 -0.39
CA SER A 272 0.10 -7.54 -0.60
C SER A 272 -0.42 -6.14 -0.91
N SER A 273 0.14 -5.09 -0.28
CA SER A 273 -0.15 -3.71 -0.63
C SER A 273 0.33 -3.37 -2.04
N LEU A 274 1.57 -3.73 -2.39
CA LEU A 274 2.11 -3.52 -3.74
C LEU A 274 1.23 -4.21 -4.80
N ARG A 275 0.81 -5.44 -4.54
CA ARG A 275 -0.13 -6.16 -5.42
C ARG A 275 -1.46 -5.41 -5.54
N LEU A 276 -2.05 -4.96 -4.44
CA LEU A 276 -3.31 -4.20 -4.45
C LEU A 276 -3.19 -2.92 -5.27
N ILE A 277 -2.10 -2.17 -5.09
CA ILE A 277 -1.86 -0.90 -5.79
C ILE A 277 -1.83 -1.14 -7.31
N LEU A 278 -0.98 -2.04 -7.77
CA LEU A 278 -0.81 -2.34 -9.19
C LEU A 278 -2.11 -2.90 -9.80
N LYS A 279 -2.72 -3.89 -9.13
CA LYS A 279 -3.95 -4.52 -9.61
C LYS A 279 -5.12 -3.53 -9.65
N GLY A 280 -5.22 -2.69 -8.62
CA GLY A 280 -6.23 -1.63 -8.52
C GLY A 280 -6.12 -0.61 -9.65
N LEU A 281 -4.91 -0.34 -10.13
CA LEU A 281 -4.64 0.51 -11.30
C LEU A 281 -4.77 -0.22 -12.64
N GLY A 282 -5.16 -1.50 -12.64
CA GLY A 282 -5.32 -2.31 -13.84
C GLY A 282 -4.01 -2.85 -14.41
N VAL A 283 -2.91 -2.81 -13.64
CA VAL A 283 -1.64 -3.44 -14.01
C VAL A 283 -1.73 -4.94 -13.77
N THR A 284 -1.20 -5.74 -14.71
CA THR A 284 -1.32 -7.21 -14.70
C THR A 284 -0.02 -7.94 -14.38
N ALA A 285 1.11 -7.24 -14.32
CA ALA A 285 2.39 -7.74 -13.89
C ALA A 285 2.76 -7.13 -12.53
N PHE A 286 3.33 -7.95 -11.66
CA PHE A 286 3.59 -7.61 -10.26
C PHE A 286 5.03 -8.00 -9.93
N PRO A 287 5.88 -7.07 -9.45
CA PRO A 287 7.27 -7.34 -9.20
C PRO A 287 7.47 -8.16 -7.92
N GLY A 288 8.53 -8.95 -7.87
CA GLY A 288 8.95 -9.67 -6.67
C GLY A 288 7.84 -10.53 -6.04
N ALA A 289 7.75 -10.50 -4.72
CA ALA A 289 6.78 -11.24 -3.93
C ALA A 289 5.32 -10.81 -4.18
N ALA A 290 5.07 -9.65 -4.79
CA ALA A 290 3.71 -9.18 -5.11
C ALA A 290 3.02 -10.09 -6.14
N ALA A 291 3.77 -10.82 -6.95
CA ALA A 291 3.25 -11.78 -7.92
C ALA A 291 2.42 -12.91 -7.29
N SER A 292 2.79 -13.34 -6.09
CA SER A 292 2.13 -14.42 -5.35
C SER A 292 1.51 -13.99 -4.02
N ALA A 293 1.56 -12.70 -3.70
CA ALA A 293 1.01 -12.17 -2.46
C ALA A 293 -0.52 -12.38 -2.37
N PRO A 294 -1.07 -12.59 -1.16
CA PRO A 294 -2.52 -12.61 -0.97
C PRO A 294 -3.19 -11.35 -1.52
N ASP A 295 -4.30 -11.52 -2.24
CA ASP A 295 -5.10 -10.42 -2.78
C ASP A 295 -5.86 -9.70 -1.65
N MET A 296 -5.91 -8.37 -1.72
CA MET A 296 -6.65 -7.51 -0.77
C MET A 296 -7.97 -6.99 -1.38
N GLY A 297 -8.51 -7.65 -2.41
CA GLY A 297 -9.77 -7.25 -3.04
C GLY A 297 -10.98 -7.36 -2.11
N GLU A 298 -10.87 -8.13 -1.02
CA GLU A 298 -11.97 -8.34 -0.07
C GLU A 298 -12.39 -7.06 0.69
N PHE A 299 -11.54 -6.03 0.72
CA PHE A 299 -11.85 -4.74 1.34
C PHE A 299 -12.91 -3.94 0.57
N PHE A 300 -13.13 -4.27 -0.70
CA PHE A 300 -13.94 -3.45 -1.59
C PHE A 300 -15.21 -4.16 -2.02
N THR A 301 -16.23 -3.37 -2.33
CA THR A 301 -17.41 -3.86 -3.04
C THR A 301 -17.04 -4.11 -4.52
N PRO A 302 -17.54 -5.20 -5.14
CA PRO A 302 -17.30 -5.50 -6.55
C PRO A 302 -17.76 -4.39 -7.51
#